data_AF-A0A0P9CZV2-F1
#
_entry.id   AF-A0A0P9CZV2-F1
#
_cell.length_a   1.000
_cell.length_b   1.000
_cell.length_c   1.000
_cell.angle_alpha   90.00
_cell.angle_beta   90.00
_cell.angle_gamma   90.00
#
_symmetry.space_group_name_H-M   'P 1'
#
loop_
_entity.id
_entity.type
_entity.pdbx_description
1 polymer ?
#
loop_
_entity_poly.entity_id
_entity_poly.type
_entity_poly.pdbx_seq_one_letter_code
_entity_poly.pdbx_strand_id
1 'polypeptide(L)'
;MARNMKHNGQLTKEELRAVASSGNFIYDPDYQRFADLDGTEAKRYLESKGFHVIRSYDTGRNGQAITECGLCLSTNGYLHQMTLE
;
A
#
# COMPACT_ATOMS: atom_id res chain seq x y z
N MET A 1 -8.11 9.93 16.38
CA MET A 1 -6.66 9.90 16.69
C MET A 1 -6.05 8.74 15.95
N ALA A 2 -5.43 8.97 14.78
CA ALA A 2 -4.71 7.92 14.06
C ALA A 2 -3.44 7.57 14.86
N ARG A 3 -3.34 6.34 15.38
CA ARG A 3 -2.13 5.87 16.06
C ARG A 3 -1.07 5.61 15.00
N ASN A 4 -0.02 6.43 14.96
CA ASN A 4 1.20 6.14 14.20
C ASN A 4 1.85 4.88 14.81
N MET A 5 1.49 3.71 14.30
CA MET A 5 2.17 2.46 14.61
C MET A 5 3.51 2.46 13.87
N LYS A 6 4.61 2.75 14.58
CA LYS A 6 5.96 2.49 14.09
C LYS A 6 6.20 0.97 14.15
N HIS A 7 6.15 0.28 13.01
CA HIS A 7 6.56 -1.12 12.90
C HIS A 7 8.04 -1.15 12.46
N ASN A 8 8.88 -1.84 13.24
CA ASN A 8 10.30 -2.05 12.99
C ASN A 8 10.56 -3.42 12.29
N GLY A 9 9.62 -3.86 11.45
CA GLY A 9 9.75 -5.08 10.65
C GLY A 9 8.72 -5.08 9.53
N GLN A 10 9.06 -5.73 8.42
CA GLN A 10 8.22 -5.79 7.22
C GLN A 10 6.78 -6.17 7.56
N LEU A 11 5.83 -5.35 7.11
CA LEU A 11 4.41 -5.62 7.33
C LEU A 11 3.99 -6.95 6.69
N THR A 12 3.26 -7.74 7.46
CA THR A 12 2.65 -9.01 7.06
C THR A 12 1.32 -8.77 6.33
N LYS A 13 0.82 -9.80 5.63
CA LYS A 13 -0.50 -9.75 4.97
C LYS A 13 -1.62 -9.42 5.96
N GLU A 14 -1.55 -9.94 7.18
CA GLU A 14 -2.58 -9.73 8.21
C GLU A 14 -2.60 -8.29 8.71
N GLU A 15 -1.42 -7.69 8.94
CA GLU A 15 -1.31 -6.28 9.31
C GLU A 15 -1.82 -5.37 8.21
N LEU A 16 -1.49 -5.67 6.95
CA LEU A 16 -2.01 -4.95 5.77
C LEU A 16 -3.54 -5.06 5.66
N ARG A 17 -4.13 -6.21 6.00
CA ARG A 17 -5.60 -6.36 6.09
C ARG A 17 -6.19 -5.58 7.26
N ALA A 18 -5.50 -5.48 8.38
CA ALA A 18 -5.96 -4.65 9.50
C ALA A 18 -6.00 -3.16 9.12
N VAL A 19 -5.06 -2.69 8.28
CA VAL A 19 -5.13 -1.34 7.68
C VAL A 19 -6.39 -1.18 6.84
N ALA A 20 -6.62 -2.15 5.95
CA ALA A 20 -7.78 -2.15 5.07
C ALA A 20 -9.11 -2.02 5.85
N SER A 21 -9.23 -2.76 6.95
CA SER A 21 -10.43 -2.75 7.78
C SER A 21 -10.55 -1.54 8.71
N SER A 22 -9.47 -0.80 8.97
CA SER A 22 -9.45 0.25 9.99
C SER A 22 -9.51 1.68 9.45
N GLY A 23 -9.42 1.86 8.13
CA GLY A 23 -9.44 3.19 7.50
C GLY A 23 -8.25 4.08 7.88
N ASN A 24 -7.19 3.49 8.43
CA ASN A 24 -6.00 4.22 8.85
C ASN A 24 -4.98 4.36 7.72
N PHE A 25 -4.17 5.42 7.80
CA PHE A 25 -2.98 5.60 6.98
C PHE A 25 -1.78 4.99 7.70
N ILE A 26 -1.08 4.06 7.06
CA ILE A 26 0.16 3.47 7.60
C ILE A 26 1.31 3.73 6.63
N TYR A 27 2.48 4.01 7.17
CA TYR A 27 3.72 4.12 6.40
C TYR A 27 4.53 2.86 6.58
N ASP A 28 4.89 2.19 5.48
CA ASP A 28 5.82 1.06 5.48
C ASP A 28 7.26 1.60 5.24
N PRO A 29 8.10 1.68 6.29
CA PRO A 29 9.46 2.19 6.14
C PRO A 29 10.38 1.26 5.34
N ASP A 30 10.02 -0.03 5.21
CA ASP A 30 10.82 -1.02 4.49
C ASP A 30 10.51 -1.03 2.98
N TYR A 31 9.43 -0.39 2.57
CA TYR A 31 9.03 -0.26 1.18
C TYR A 31 9.07 1.19 0.71
N GLN A 32 10.14 1.55 -0.01
CA GLN A 32 10.26 2.85 -0.65
C GLN A 32 10.94 2.76 -2.01
N ARG A 33 10.23 3.15 -3.06
CA ARG A 33 10.64 3.10 -4.46
C ARG A 33 10.26 4.39 -5.18
N PHE A 34 10.84 5.51 -4.75
CA PHE A 34 10.56 6.85 -5.31
C PHE A 34 10.74 6.98 -6.83
N ALA A 35 11.61 6.16 -7.44
CA ALA A 35 11.84 6.17 -8.88
C ALA A 35 10.72 5.47 -9.67
N ASP A 36 9.87 4.68 -9.01
CA ASP A 36 8.71 4.05 -9.64
C ASP A 36 7.52 5.01 -9.61
N LEU A 37 7.19 5.54 -10.79
CA LEU A 37 6.07 6.44 -10.98
C LEU A 37 4.81 5.71 -11.43
N ASP A 38 4.88 4.51 -12.00
CA ASP A 38 3.69 3.82 -12.53
C ASP A 38 3.07 2.83 -11.54
N GLY A 39 3.74 2.58 -10.41
CA GLY A 39 3.25 1.72 -9.34
C GLY A 39 3.51 0.24 -9.57
N THR A 40 4.35 -0.12 -10.55
CA THR A 40 4.72 -1.50 -10.85
C THR A 40 5.39 -2.20 -9.67
N GLU A 41 6.28 -1.51 -8.96
CA GLU A 41 6.92 -2.06 -7.77
C GLU A 41 5.94 -2.17 -6.61
N ALA A 42 4.96 -1.25 -6.52
CA ALA A 42 3.93 -1.31 -5.48
C ALA A 42 3.02 -2.52 -5.71
N LYS A 43 2.67 -2.77 -6.98
CA LYS A 43 1.97 -3.97 -7.41
C LYS A 43 2.75 -5.24 -7.03
N ARG A 44 4.02 -5.33 -7.43
CA ARG A 44 4.87 -6.51 -7.14
C ARG A 44 4.98 -6.78 -5.65
N TYR A 45 5.12 -5.74 -4.83
CA TYR A 45 5.18 -5.89 -3.38
C TYR A 45 3.87 -6.46 -2.83
N LEU A 46 2.72 -5.89 -3.19
CA LEU A 46 1.40 -6.39 -2.76
C LEU A 46 1.15 -7.84 -3.23
N GLU A 47 1.50 -8.17 -4.47
CA GLU A 47 1.39 -9.53 -5.01
C GLU A 47 2.31 -10.52 -4.28
N SER A 48 3.53 -10.10 -3.90
CA SER A 48 4.45 -10.92 -3.10
C SER A 48 3.91 -11.23 -1.70
N LYS A 49 3.04 -10.36 -1.18
CA LYS A 49 2.32 -10.55 0.10
C LYS A 49 1.01 -11.33 -0.10
N GLY A 50 0.69 -11.74 -1.33
CA GLY A 50 -0.48 -12.53 -1.67
C GLY A 50 -1.77 -11.74 -1.81
N PHE A 51 -1.70 -10.45 -2.16
CA PHE A 51 -2.86 -9.67 -2.59
C PHE A 51 -3.05 -9.74 -4.10
N HIS A 52 -4.31 -9.66 -4.55
CA HIS A 52 -4.62 -9.47 -5.95
C HIS A 52 -4.74 -7.98 -6.27
N VAL A 53 -3.87 -7.48 -7.15
CA VAL A 53 -3.84 -6.06 -7.57
C VAL A 53 -4.67 -5.87 -8.83
N ILE A 54 -5.70 -5.03 -8.75
CA ILE A 54 -6.62 -4.76 -9.87
C ILE A 54 -6.19 -3.56 -10.71
N ARG A 55 -5.36 -2.67 -10.16
CA ARG A 55 -4.90 -1.46 -10.84
C ARG A 55 -3.56 -1.01 -10.29
N SER A 56 -2.66 -0.57 -11.17
CA SER A 56 -1.53 0.29 -10.84
C SER A 56 -1.50 1.48 -11.79
N TYR A 57 -1.08 2.65 -11.31
CA TYR A 57 -1.10 3.88 -12.10
C TYR A 57 -0.16 4.95 -11.55
N ASP A 58 0.22 5.87 -12.44
CA ASP A 58 0.94 7.10 -12.11
C ASP A 58 -0.02 8.22 -11.70
N THR A 59 0.32 8.91 -10.61
CA THR A 59 -0.43 10.06 -10.10
C THR A 59 0.17 11.42 -10.53
N GLY A 60 1.27 11.41 -11.29
CA GLY A 60 2.10 12.57 -11.64
C GLY A 60 3.08 12.97 -10.54
N ARG A 61 3.09 12.27 -9.40
CA ARG A 61 4.01 12.51 -8.26
C ARG A 61 4.65 11.23 -7.73
N ASN A 62 3.92 10.12 -7.77
CA ASN A 62 4.33 8.78 -7.34
C ASN A 62 3.40 7.73 -7.94
N GLY A 63 3.88 6.49 -8.01
CA GLY A 63 3.07 5.34 -8.40
C GLY A 63 2.15 4.86 -7.30
N GLN A 64 1.02 4.27 -7.66
CA GLN A 64 0.10 3.60 -6.75
C GLN A 64 -0.36 2.25 -7.30
N ALA A 65 -0.66 1.32 -6.40
CA ALA A 65 -1.26 0.03 -6.69
C ALA A 65 -2.46 -0.22 -5.75
N ILE A 66 -3.57 -0.67 -6.31
CA ILE A 66 -4.84 -0.91 -5.61
C ILE A 66 -5.20 -2.39 -5.71
N THR A 67 -5.52 -3.01 -4.58
CA THR A 67 -5.98 -4.40 -4.50
C THR A 67 -7.48 -4.53 -4.67
N GLU A 68 -7.95 -5.74 -4.98
CA GLU A 68 -9.38 -6.07 -5.03
C GLU A 68 -10.13 -5.77 -3.72
N CYS A 69 -9.42 -5.84 -2.58
CA CYS A 69 -10.00 -5.58 -1.27
C CYS A 69 -9.91 -4.10 -0.87
N GLY A 70 -9.54 -3.22 -1.80
CA GLY A 70 -9.49 -1.77 -1.59
C GLY A 70 -8.22 -1.26 -0.91
N LEU A 71 -7.20 -2.10 -0.68
CA LEU A 71 -5.93 -1.64 -0.13
C LEU A 71 -5.14 -0.90 -1.21
N CYS A 72 -4.72 0.33 -0.94
CA CYS A 72 -3.88 1.12 -1.82
C CYS A 72 -2.49 1.28 -1.22
N LEU A 73 -1.46 0.90 -1.98
CA LEU A 73 -0.04 1.16 -1.67
C LEU A 73 0.52 2.16 -2.66
N SER A 74 1.26 3.12 -2.15
CA SER A 74 1.98 4.11 -2.95
C SER A 74 3.48 3.85 -2.92
N THR A 75 4.19 4.21 -3.99
CA THR A 75 5.64 3.93 -4.14
C THR A 75 6.53 4.74 -3.19
N ASN A 76 5.97 5.74 -2.51
CA ASN A 76 6.59 6.46 -1.40
C ASN A 76 6.30 5.82 -0.02
N GLY A 77 5.64 4.65 0.03
CA GLY A 77 5.50 3.83 1.24
C GLY A 77 4.17 3.97 1.98
N TYR A 78 3.24 4.81 1.51
CA TYR A 78 1.94 4.97 2.20
C TYR A 78 0.93 3.91 1.77
N LEU A 79 0.29 3.34 2.79
CA LEU A 79 -0.81 2.39 2.71
C LEU A 79 -2.08 3.04 3.26
N HIS A 80 -3.19 2.89 2.53
CA HIS A 80 -4.51 3.32 2.99
C HIS A 80 -5.62 2.48 2.37
N GLN A 81 -6.80 2.49 2.98
CA GLN A 81 -7.99 1.89 2.39
C GLN A 81 -8.66 2.88 1.43
N MET A 82 -8.92 2.44 0.20
CA MET A 82 -9.76 3.12 -0.76
C MET A 82 -11.12 2.41 -0.82
N THR A 83 -12.19 3.16 -0.65
CA THR A 83 -13.55 2.66 -0.91
C THR A 83 -13.73 2.59 -2.41
N LEU A 84 -13.88 1.37 -2.95
CA LEU A 84 -14.31 1.18 -4.34
C LEU A 84 -15.84 1.29 -4.33
N GLU A 85 -16.36 2.45 -4.76
CA GLU A 85 -17.80 2.67 -4.99
C GLU A 85 -18.30 1.94 -6.23
#